data_AF-A0A8S3RGH2-F1
#
_entry.id   AF-A0A8S3RGH2-F1
#
_cell.length_a   1.000
_cell.length_b   1.000
_cell.length_c   1.000
_cell.angle_alpha   90.00
_cell.angle_beta   90.00
_cell.angle_gamma   90.00
#
_symmetry.space_group_name_H-M   'P 1'
#
loop_
_entity.id
_entity.type
_entity.pdbx_description
1 polymer ?
#
loop_
_entity_poly.entity_id
_entity_poly.type
_entity_poly.pdbx_seq_one_letter_code
_entity_poly.pdbx_strand_id
1 'polypeptide(L)'
;MKNVGYEVEVGFYIVDLTKRKVIHFIDLPSNPFGITFNGTSLICCVSFEDIHVISCKDYSISTIPNTFTNEASYVSTHDDKIFYTKPEQNKVVCCFFDGTPAWVFQDKTNLEYPQGITVDKQGNVFVVGFDSSNVLVLSSDGKHCKQILTKEDGHKLPYAIFNDKIKNQLLVTAGPFAYLYNISYL
;
A
#
# COMPACT_ATOMS: atom_id res chain seq x y z
N MET A 1 14.86 -0.03 40.29
CA MET A 1 14.86 1.00 39.24
C MET A 1 13.51 0.94 38.56
N LYS A 2 12.69 2.00 38.65
CA LYS A 2 11.45 2.08 37.87
C LYS A 2 11.88 2.29 36.42
N ASN A 3 11.51 1.36 35.53
CA ASN A 3 11.61 1.60 34.10
C ASN A 3 10.73 2.81 33.80
N VAL A 4 11.36 3.95 33.55
CA VAL A 4 10.72 5.08 32.90
C VAL A 4 10.64 4.69 31.43
N GLY A 5 9.63 3.86 31.11
CA GLY A 5 9.29 3.59 29.72
C GLY A 5 8.79 4.89 29.13
N TYR A 6 9.54 5.45 28.18
CA TYR A 6 8.96 6.41 27.26
C TYR A 6 7.91 5.64 26.48
N GLU A 7 6.62 5.86 26.77
CA GLU A 7 5.57 5.49 25.82
C GLU A 7 5.85 6.32 24.57
N VAL A 8 6.36 5.64 23.53
CA VAL A 8 6.52 6.25 22.22
C VAL A 8 5.11 6.34 21.67
N GLU A 9 4.60 7.56 21.51
CA GLU A 9 3.32 7.78 20.83
C GLU A 9 3.43 7.22 19.40
N VAL A 10 2.55 6.28 19.06
CA VAL A 10 2.52 5.63 17.75
C VAL A 10 1.26 6.08 17.03
N GLY A 11 1.38 6.62 15.82
CA GLY A 11 0.21 7.19 15.17
C GLY A 11 0.52 8.09 13.98
N PHE A 12 -0.47 8.91 13.64
CA PHE A 12 -0.36 9.90 12.56
C PHE A 12 -0.52 11.32 13.07
N TYR A 13 0.30 12.21 12.53
CA TYR A 13 0.12 13.65 12.68
C TYR A 13 -0.65 14.22 11.49
N ILE A 14 -1.74 14.92 11.76
CA ILE A 14 -2.42 15.75 10.77
C ILE A 14 -1.84 17.15 10.88
N VAL A 15 -1.21 17.62 9.81
CA VAL A 15 -0.52 18.92 9.77
C VAL A 15 -1.27 19.87 8.86
N ASP A 16 -1.65 21.03 9.39
CA ASP A 16 -2.14 22.15 8.59
C ASP A 16 -0.94 22.90 8.02
N LEU A 17 -0.70 22.74 6.71
CA LEU A 17 0.44 23.35 6.03
C LEU A 17 0.35 24.89 5.97
N THR A 18 -0.86 25.45 6.00
CA THR A 18 -1.05 26.92 6.00
C THR A 18 -0.65 27.49 7.35
N LYS A 19 -1.06 26.82 8.43
CA LYS A 19 -0.73 27.21 9.81
C LYS A 19 0.64 26.70 10.27
N ARG A 20 1.29 25.82 9.49
CA ARG A 20 2.56 25.14 9.80
C ARG A 20 2.55 24.48 11.18
N LYS A 21 1.45 23.80 11.52
CA LYS A 21 1.30 23.14 12.83
C LYS A 21 0.56 21.82 12.72
N VAL A 22 0.88 20.91 13.64
CA VAL A 22 0.04 19.76 13.93
C VAL A 22 -1.30 20.26 14.45
N ILE A 23 -2.39 19.80 13.85
CA ILE A 23 -3.76 20.11 14.26
C ILE A 23 -4.46 18.92 14.92
N HIS A 24 -3.97 17.71 14.68
CA HIS A 24 -4.49 16.51 15.29
C HIS A 24 -3.41 15.42 15.34
N PHE A 25 -3.47 14.57 16.36
CA PHE A 25 -2.69 13.34 16.44
C PHE A 25 -3.68 12.18 16.56
N ILE A 26 -3.49 11.16 15.73
CA ILE A 26 -4.33 9.96 15.69
C ILE A 26 -3.51 8.84 16.30
N ASP A 27 -3.86 8.47 17.53
CA ASP A 27 -3.20 7.40 18.27
C ASP A 27 -3.55 6.03 17.67
N LEU A 28 -2.54 5.18 17.52
CA LEU A 28 -2.65 3.84 16.97
C LEU A 28 -2.05 2.81 17.92
N PRO A 29 -2.61 1.58 17.95
CA PRO A 29 -2.11 0.53 18.84
C PRO A 29 -0.71 0.02 18.46
N SER A 30 -0.27 0.24 17.21
CA SER A 30 1.04 -0.20 16.72
C SER A 30 1.48 0.60 15.50
N ASN A 31 2.69 0.31 15.01
CA ASN A 31 3.33 1.06 13.94
C ASN A 31 2.50 1.02 12.65
N PRO A 32 2.15 2.17 12.07
CA PRO A 32 1.60 2.22 10.74
C PRO A 32 2.71 2.03 9.68
N PHE A 33 2.40 1.32 8.60
CA PHE A 33 3.25 1.20 7.43
C PHE A 33 2.60 1.88 6.22
N GLY A 34 2.17 1.10 5.23
CA GLY A 34 1.46 1.61 4.06
C GLY A 34 0.16 2.28 4.44
N ILE A 35 -0.12 3.40 3.76
CA ILE A 35 -1.31 4.20 3.91
C ILE A 35 -1.80 4.65 2.54
N THR A 36 -3.12 4.73 2.38
CA THR A 36 -3.76 5.32 1.21
C THR A 36 -4.95 6.18 1.62
N PHE A 37 -5.41 7.02 0.70
CA PHE A 37 -6.55 7.92 0.90
C PHE A 37 -7.57 7.69 -0.22
N ASN A 38 -8.81 7.39 0.15
CA ASN A 38 -9.88 7.11 -0.81
C ASN A 38 -10.80 8.32 -1.08
N GLY A 39 -10.48 9.49 -0.52
CA GLY A 39 -11.31 10.71 -0.62
C GLY A 39 -12.08 11.05 0.66
N THR A 40 -12.37 10.06 1.51
CA THR A 40 -13.13 10.26 2.76
C THR A 40 -12.43 9.71 4.00
N SER A 41 -11.62 8.67 3.83
CA SER A 41 -10.92 7.99 4.90
C SER A 41 -9.47 7.72 4.52
N LEU A 42 -8.62 7.66 5.55
CA LEU A 42 -7.31 7.05 5.46
C LEU A 42 -7.46 5.54 5.69
N ILE A 43 -6.76 4.73 4.90
CA ILE A 43 -6.70 3.28 5.05
C ILE A 43 -5.25 2.92 5.25
N CYS A 44 -4.88 2.24 6.34
CA CYS A 44 -3.49 1.92 6.62
C CYS A 44 -3.29 0.48 7.14
N CYS A 45 -2.12 -0.07 6.82
CA CYS A 45 -1.61 -1.28 7.45
C CYS A 45 -1.02 -0.91 8.81
N VAL A 46 -1.36 -1.67 9.85
CA VAL A 46 -0.87 -1.50 11.22
C VAL A 46 -0.26 -2.81 11.70
N SER A 47 0.94 -2.79 12.28
CA SER A 47 1.61 -4.00 12.77
C SER A 47 0.71 -4.85 13.68
N PHE A 48 0.61 -6.15 13.39
CA PHE A 48 -0.11 -7.15 14.19
C PHE A 48 -1.63 -6.94 14.35
N GLU A 49 -2.22 -6.01 13.61
CA GLU A 49 -3.64 -5.66 13.68
C GLU A 49 -4.38 -6.04 12.39
N ASP A 50 -5.65 -5.66 12.27
CA ASP A 50 -6.34 -5.58 10.97
C ASP A 50 -6.03 -4.24 10.28
N ILE A 51 -6.31 -4.14 8.97
CA ILE A 51 -6.24 -2.86 8.23
C ILE A 51 -7.16 -1.86 8.91
N HIS A 52 -6.61 -0.70 9.28
CA HIS A 52 -7.35 0.37 9.92
C HIS A 52 -7.98 1.29 8.87
N VAL A 53 -9.21 1.74 9.15
CA VAL A 53 -9.90 2.79 8.41
C VAL A 53 -10.18 3.94 9.35
N ILE A 54 -9.69 5.12 8.97
CA ILE A 54 -9.73 6.32 9.79
C ILE A 54 -10.54 7.37 9.04
N SER A 55 -11.69 7.75 9.58
CA SER A 55 -12.56 8.77 9.00
C SER A 55 -11.89 10.15 9.04
N CYS A 56 -11.78 10.84 7.91
CA CYS A 56 -11.26 12.21 7.90
C CYS A 56 -12.27 13.26 8.41
N LYS A 57 -13.52 12.86 8.68
CA LYS A 57 -14.56 13.76 9.18
C LYS A 57 -14.43 13.99 10.69
N ASP A 58 -14.13 12.92 11.44
CA ASP A 58 -14.18 12.89 12.90
C ASP A 58 -13.02 12.10 13.54
N TYR A 59 -12.09 11.60 12.72
CA TYR A 59 -10.94 10.80 13.15
C TYR A 59 -11.30 9.51 13.88
N SER A 60 -12.54 9.04 13.73
CA SER A 60 -12.95 7.73 14.23
C SER A 60 -12.20 6.61 13.52
N ILE A 61 -11.80 5.60 14.29
CA ILE A 61 -11.04 4.45 13.83
C ILE A 61 -11.95 3.23 13.82
N SER A 62 -11.97 2.52 12.70
CA SER A 62 -12.52 1.17 12.57
C SER A 62 -11.48 0.25 11.90
N THR A 63 -11.79 -1.03 11.80
CA THR A 63 -10.93 -2.01 11.12
C THR A 63 -11.69 -2.80 10.05
N ILE A 64 -10.94 -3.34 9.10
CA ILE A 64 -11.45 -4.27 8.09
C ILE A 64 -11.22 -5.68 8.61
N PRO A 65 -12.28 -6.42 8.94
CA PRO A 65 -12.13 -7.71 9.62
C PRO A 65 -11.42 -8.73 8.72
N ASN A 66 -10.72 -9.69 9.34
CA ASN A 66 -10.06 -10.80 8.66
C ASN A 66 -8.95 -10.40 7.67
N THR A 67 -8.42 -9.17 7.77
CA THR A 67 -7.32 -8.73 6.91
C THR A 67 -5.96 -9.04 7.53
N PHE A 68 -5.91 -9.15 8.86
CA PHE A 68 -4.79 -9.44 9.75
C PHE A 68 -3.46 -9.12 9.08
N THR A 69 -3.04 -7.86 9.24
CA THR A 69 -1.85 -7.25 8.67
C THR A 69 -0.56 -7.64 9.37
N ASN A 70 -0.55 -8.77 10.09
CA ASN A 70 0.72 -9.43 10.34
C ASN A 70 1.36 -9.69 8.96
N GLU A 71 2.51 -9.08 8.74
CA GLU A 71 3.23 -9.09 7.47
C GLU A 71 2.57 -8.30 6.31
N ALA A 72 1.60 -7.40 6.53
CA ALA A 72 1.18 -6.50 5.43
C ALA A 72 2.00 -5.21 5.42
N SER A 73 2.45 -4.78 4.23
CA SER A 73 3.35 -3.62 4.11
C SER A 73 2.73 -2.42 3.42
N TYR A 74 2.06 -2.61 2.27
CA TYR A 74 1.42 -1.53 1.53
C TYR A 74 -0.04 -1.81 1.25
N VAL A 75 -0.84 -0.74 1.13
CA VAL A 75 -2.28 -0.80 0.83
C VAL A 75 -2.67 0.25 -0.21
N SER A 76 -3.62 -0.10 -1.06
CA SER A 76 -4.30 0.77 -2.02
C SER A 76 -5.78 0.41 -2.08
N THR A 77 -6.62 1.31 -2.60
CA THR A 77 -8.07 1.10 -2.72
C THR A 77 -8.57 1.51 -4.11
N HIS A 78 -9.62 0.85 -4.56
CA HIS A 78 -10.38 1.22 -5.76
C HIS A 78 -11.82 0.74 -5.58
N ASP A 79 -12.79 1.65 -5.74
CA ASP A 79 -14.21 1.41 -5.44
C ASP A 79 -14.43 0.80 -4.05
N ASP A 80 -15.05 -0.38 -3.97
CA ASP A 80 -15.36 -1.13 -2.76
C ASP A 80 -14.25 -2.13 -2.36
N LYS A 81 -13.10 -2.09 -3.05
CA LYS A 81 -12.00 -3.04 -2.86
C LYS A 81 -10.78 -2.40 -2.21
N ILE A 82 -10.13 -3.23 -1.42
CA ILE A 82 -8.84 -2.99 -0.77
C ILE A 82 -7.84 -3.97 -1.34
N PHE A 83 -6.66 -3.48 -1.67
CA PHE A 83 -5.55 -4.24 -2.21
C PHE A 83 -4.35 -4.03 -1.30
N TYR A 84 -3.72 -5.11 -0.84
CA TYR A 84 -2.55 -4.99 0.02
C TYR A 84 -1.53 -6.09 -0.23
N THR A 85 -0.27 -5.79 0.07
CA THR A 85 0.85 -6.72 -0.10
C THR A 85 1.20 -7.41 1.20
N LYS A 86 1.53 -8.71 1.11
CA LYS A 86 2.11 -9.51 2.20
C LYS A 86 3.48 -10.02 1.76
N PRO A 87 4.59 -9.27 2.00
CA PRO A 87 5.89 -9.57 1.42
C PRO A 87 6.43 -10.95 1.80
N GLU A 88 6.39 -11.30 3.08
CA GLU A 88 6.89 -12.58 3.62
C GLU A 88 6.17 -13.80 3.01
N GLN A 89 4.92 -13.61 2.55
CA GLN A 89 4.13 -14.66 1.92
C GLN A 89 4.19 -14.64 0.40
N ASN A 90 4.83 -13.63 -0.21
CA ASN A 90 4.83 -13.38 -1.65
C ASN A 90 3.42 -13.22 -2.22
N LYS A 91 2.53 -12.51 -1.50
CA LYS A 91 1.12 -12.35 -1.87
C LYS A 91 0.71 -10.92 -2.12
N VAL A 92 -0.23 -10.77 -3.06
CA VAL A 92 -1.12 -9.60 -3.15
C VAL A 92 -2.53 -10.08 -2.83
N VAL A 93 -3.20 -9.41 -1.92
CA VAL A 93 -4.56 -9.77 -1.48
C VAL A 93 -5.52 -8.67 -1.88
N CYS A 94 -6.67 -9.07 -2.43
CA CYS A 94 -7.83 -8.22 -2.67
C CYS A 94 -9.00 -8.69 -1.82
N CYS A 95 -9.63 -7.76 -1.11
CA CYS A 95 -10.86 -8.00 -0.37
C CYS A 95 -11.78 -6.78 -0.46
N PHE A 96 -13.03 -6.95 -0.05
CA PHE A 96 -13.99 -5.87 0.11
C PHE A 96 -13.82 -5.19 1.48
N PHE A 97 -14.43 -4.01 1.67
CA PHE A 97 -14.38 -3.27 2.95
C PHE A 97 -15.07 -3.99 4.12
N ASP A 98 -15.89 -5.00 3.85
CA ASP A 98 -16.48 -5.87 4.88
C ASP A 98 -15.57 -7.05 5.26
N GLY A 99 -14.37 -7.14 4.66
CA GLY A 99 -13.42 -8.23 4.85
C GLY A 99 -13.65 -9.44 3.95
N THR A 100 -14.70 -9.45 3.12
CA THR A 100 -14.98 -10.55 2.20
C THR A 100 -13.82 -10.69 1.20
N PRO A 101 -13.19 -11.88 1.07
CA PRO A 101 -12.13 -12.10 0.10
C PRO A 101 -12.64 -11.96 -1.33
N ALA A 102 -11.91 -11.25 -2.19
CA ALA A 102 -12.20 -11.16 -3.62
C ALA A 102 -11.26 -12.06 -4.43
N TRP A 103 -9.95 -11.91 -4.25
CA TRP A 103 -8.94 -12.78 -4.86
C TRP A 103 -7.59 -12.63 -4.15
N VAL A 104 -6.70 -13.62 -4.36
CA VAL A 104 -5.31 -13.60 -3.90
C VAL A 104 -4.42 -13.95 -5.07
N PHE A 105 -3.41 -13.12 -5.34
CA PHE A 105 -2.36 -13.42 -6.30
C PHE A 105 -1.11 -13.89 -5.54
N GLN A 106 -0.56 -15.03 -5.95
CA GLN A 106 0.67 -15.58 -5.40
C GLN A 106 1.44 -16.29 -6.52
N ASP A 107 2.57 -15.72 -6.92
CA ASP A 107 3.48 -16.31 -7.90
C ASP A 107 4.92 -16.04 -7.45
N LYS A 108 5.50 -17.00 -6.74
CA LYS A 108 6.88 -16.89 -6.23
C LYS A 108 7.93 -16.83 -7.34
N THR A 109 7.58 -17.18 -8.58
CA THR A 109 8.52 -17.15 -9.69
C THR A 109 8.69 -15.73 -10.22
N ASN A 110 7.58 -14.98 -10.29
CA ASN A 110 7.54 -13.67 -10.90
C ASN A 110 7.35 -12.52 -9.90
N LEU A 111 6.99 -12.80 -8.65
CA LEU A 111 6.77 -11.79 -7.63
C LEU A 111 7.34 -12.26 -6.29
N GLU A 112 8.53 -11.76 -5.97
CA GLU A 112 9.22 -12.04 -4.71
C GLU A 112 9.27 -10.78 -3.84
N TYR A 113 8.89 -10.93 -2.58
CA TYR A 113 8.84 -9.89 -1.57
C TYR A 113 8.06 -8.63 -2.03
N PRO A 114 6.76 -8.75 -2.36
CA PRO A 114 5.98 -7.63 -2.87
C PRO A 114 5.89 -6.48 -1.87
N GLN A 115 6.24 -5.26 -2.30
CA GLN A 115 6.23 -4.05 -1.47
C GLN A 115 5.14 -3.07 -1.94
N GLY A 116 5.51 -1.96 -2.58
CA GLY A 116 4.61 -0.92 -3.01
C GLY A 116 3.49 -1.43 -3.92
N ILE A 117 2.29 -0.89 -3.73
CA ILE A 117 1.10 -1.22 -4.51
C ILE A 117 0.31 0.04 -4.85
N THR A 118 -0.21 0.10 -6.08
CA THR A 118 -1.12 1.17 -6.51
C THR A 118 -2.13 0.61 -7.52
N VAL A 119 -3.21 1.34 -7.79
CA VAL A 119 -4.31 0.89 -8.66
C VAL A 119 -4.65 1.99 -9.66
N ASP A 120 -4.96 1.63 -10.90
CA ASP A 120 -5.41 2.58 -11.92
C ASP A 120 -6.92 2.90 -11.85
N LYS A 121 -7.44 3.54 -12.91
CA LYS A 121 -8.85 3.92 -13.04
C LYS A 121 -9.73 2.73 -13.50
N GLN A 122 -9.13 1.65 -13.96
CA GLN A 122 -9.80 0.43 -14.42
C GLN A 122 -9.76 -0.67 -13.35
N GLY A 123 -9.09 -0.42 -12.22
CA GLY A 123 -8.92 -1.37 -11.14
C GLY A 123 -7.72 -2.30 -11.34
N ASN A 124 -6.87 -2.08 -12.34
CA ASN A 124 -5.65 -2.88 -12.50
C ASN A 124 -4.64 -2.49 -11.42
N VAL A 125 -3.98 -3.51 -10.87
CA VAL A 125 -3.14 -3.40 -9.69
C VAL A 125 -1.68 -3.46 -10.11
N PHE A 126 -0.94 -2.40 -9.84
CA PHE A 126 0.48 -2.33 -10.08
C PHE A 126 1.19 -2.64 -8.77
N VAL A 127 2.05 -3.66 -8.78
CA VAL A 127 2.76 -4.13 -7.60
C VAL A 127 4.25 -4.23 -7.88
N VAL A 128 5.04 -3.74 -6.93
CA VAL A 128 6.49 -3.83 -6.93
C VAL A 128 6.92 -5.16 -6.31
N GLY A 129 7.73 -5.93 -7.02
CA GLY A 129 8.47 -7.06 -6.44
C GLY A 129 9.86 -6.60 -6.04
N PHE A 130 10.13 -6.52 -4.73
CA PHE A 130 11.38 -5.97 -4.21
C PHE A 130 12.56 -6.89 -4.52
N ASP A 131 12.45 -8.17 -4.17
CA ASP A 131 13.52 -9.15 -4.39
C ASP A 131 13.57 -9.61 -5.86
N SER A 132 12.40 -9.77 -6.49
CA SER A 132 12.32 -10.07 -7.93
C SER A 132 12.72 -8.88 -8.82
N SER A 133 12.93 -7.69 -8.24
CA SER A 133 13.42 -6.50 -8.93
C SER A 133 12.62 -6.15 -10.19
N ASN A 134 11.30 -6.10 -10.04
CA ASN A 134 10.36 -5.89 -11.14
C ASN A 134 9.10 -5.14 -10.71
N VAL A 135 8.27 -4.78 -11.69
CA VAL A 135 6.89 -4.32 -11.46
C VAL A 135 5.96 -5.17 -12.31
N LEU A 136 4.93 -5.73 -11.65
CA LEU A 136 3.84 -6.44 -12.30
C LEU A 136 2.59 -5.57 -12.34
N VAL A 137 1.78 -5.75 -13.38
CA VAL A 137 0.38 -5.33 -13.42
C VAL A 137 -0.52 -6.56 -13.36
N LEU A 138 -1.48 -6.56 -12.45
CA LEU A 138 -2.51 -7.57 -12.31
C LEU A 138 -3.84 -6.99 -12.79
N SER A 139 -4.65 -7.80 -13.50
CA SER A 139 -6.00 -7.40 -13.86
C SER A 139 -6.87 -7.18 -12.62
N SER A 140 -7.94 -6.41 -12.74
CA SER A 140 -8.86 -6.10 -11.63
C SER A 140 -9.55 -7.31 -11.00
N ASP A 141 -9.58 -8.45 -11.71
CA ASP A 141 -10.06 -9.75 -11.25
C ASP A 141 -8.94 -10.71 -10.77
N GLY A 142 -7.68 -10.26 -10.80
CA GLY A 142 -6.51 -11.02 -10.37
C GLY A 142 -6.12 -12.20 -11.27
N LYS A 143 -6.78 -12.40 -12.41
CA LYS A 143 -6.57 -13.59 -13.27
C LYS A 143 -5.44 -13.45 -14.27
N HIS A 144 -5.10 -12.23 -14.67
CA HIS A 144 -4.04 -11.96 -15.62
C HIS A 144 -2.95 -11.15 -14.94
N CYS A 145 -1.70 -11.47 -15.27
CA CYS A 145 -0.55 -10.71 -14.84
C CYS A 145 0.36 -10.42 -16.04
N LYS A 146 1.02 -9.28 -16.00
CA LYS A 146 2.03 -8.88 -16.97
C LYS A 146 3.17 -8.19 -16.24
N GLN A 147 4.40 -8.60 -16.52
CA GLN A 147 5.58 -7.85 -16.08
C GLN A 147 5.75 -6.64 -16.99
N ILE A 148 5.87 -5.45 -16.41
CA ILE A 148 5.96 -4.19 -17.16
C ILE A 148 7.30 -3.48 -16.98
N LEU A 149 8.03 -3.81 -15.91
CA LEU A 149 9.35 -3.27 -15.62
C LEU A 149 10.21 -4.38 -15.01
N THR A 150 11.51 -4.36 -15.29
CA THR A 150 12.46 -5.40 -14.92
C THR A 150 13.77 -4.81 -14.39
N LYS A 151 14.65 -5.66 -13.85
CA LYS A 151 16.01 -5.25 -13.47
C LYS A 151 16.82 -4.64 -14.62
N GLU A 152 16.55 -5.03 -15.86
CA GLU A 152 17.25 -4.51 -17.06
C GLU A 152 16.82 -3.07 -17.37
N ASP A 153 15.65 -2.65 -16.89
CA ASP A 153 15.15 -1.27 -16.98
C ASP A 153 15.71 -0.37 -15.86
N GLY A 154 16.67 -0.87 -15.07
CA GLY A 154 17.35 -0.15 -14.00
C GLY A 154 16.77 -0.37 -12.60
N HIS A 155 15.70 -1.15 -12.46
CA HIS A 155 15.07 -1.41 -11.16
C HIS A 155 15.85 -2.41 -10.33
N LYS A 156 16.68 -1.92 -9.41
CA LYS A 156 17.29 -2.75 -8.38
C LYS A 156 16.65 -2.42 -7.04
N LEU A 157 16.02 -3.42 -6.41
CA LEU A 157 15.33 -3.26 -5.13
C LEU A 157 14.27 -2.13 -5.17
N PRO A 158 13.30 -2.18 -6.10
CA PRO A 158 12.20 -1.23 -6.13
C PRO A 158 11.36 -1.35 -4.85
N TYR A 159 10.87 -0.22 -4.32
CA TYR A 159 10.18 -0.19 -3.03
C TYR A 159 8.77 0.39 -3.12
N ALA A 160 8.63 1.68 -3.42
CA ALA A 160 7.34 2.35 -3.50
C ALA A 160 6.93 2.61 -4.95
N ILE A 161 5.61 2.63 -5.20
CA ILE A 161 5.03 2.92 -6.51
C ILE A 161 3.84 3.86 -6.35
N PHE A 162 3.69 4.79 -7.29
CA PHE A 162 2.56 5.70 -7.40
C PHE A 162 2.09 5.79 -8.84
N ASN A 163 0.78 5.73 -9.05
CA ASN A 163 0.16 5.91 -10.35
C ASN A 163 -0.47 7.30 -10.48
N ASP A 164 0.11 8.15 -11.32
CA ASP A 164 -0.54 9.37 -11.80
C ASP A 164 -1.62 9.00 -12.83
N LYS A 165 -2.83 8.82 -12.31
CA LYS A 165 -4.03 8.47 -13.07
C LYS A 165 -4.45 9.53 -14.11
N ILE A 166 -3.92 10.76 -14.04
CA ILE A 166 -4.24 11.84 -14.99
C ILE A 166 -3.29 11.80 -16.17
N LYS A 167 -1.99 11.64 -15.89
CA LYS A 167 -0.94 11.61 -16.92
C LYS A 167 -0.67 10.22 -17.47
N ASN A 168 -1.29 9.19 -16.91
CA ASN A 168 -0.96 7.78 -17.18
C ASN A 168 0.54 7.54 -17.01
N GLN A 169 1.04 7.88 -15.82
CA GLN A 169 2.44 7.71 -15.46
C GLN A 169 2.61 6.89 -14.18
N LEU A 170 3.66 6.08 -14.12
CA LEU A 170 4.09 5.39 -12.90
C LEU A 170 5.35 6.04 -12.38
N LEU A 171 5.34 6.41 -11.10
CA LEU A 171 6.53 6.77 -10.35
C LEU A 171 6.94 5.56 -9.50
N VAL A 172 8.16 5.05 -9.68
CA VAL A 172 8.70 3.92 -8.93
C VAL A 172 10.00 4.34 -8.25
N THR A 173 10.13 4.09 -6.95
CA THR A 173 11.40 4.27 -6.23
C THR A 173 12.18 2.96 -6.25
N ALA A 174 13.49 3.02 -6.50
CA ALA A 174 14.37 1.84 -6.48
C ALA A 174 15.80 2.25 -6.13
N GLY A 175 16.32 1.76 -5.01
CA GLY A 175 17.65 2.16 -4.50
C GLY A 175 17.80 3.69 -4.36
N PRO A 176 18.95 4.29 -4.74
CA PRO A 176 19.15 5.74 -4.68
C PRO A 176 18.40 6.52 -5.78
N PHE A 177 17.54 5.85 -6.56
CA PHE A 177 16.90 6.42 -7.73
C PHE A 177 15.38 6.40 -7.62
N ALA A 178 14.75 7.28 -8.40
CA ALA A 178 13.33 7.24 -8.69
C ALA A 178 13.15 7.37 -10.20
N TYR A 179 12.13 6.70 -10.72
CA TYR A 179 11.91 6.56 -12.15
C TYR A 179 10.47 6.89 -12.48
N LEU A 180 10.27 7.63 -13.57
CA LEU A 180 8.96 8.03 -14.08
C LEU A 180 8.72 7.38 -15.44
N TYR A 181 7.68 6.55 -15.55
CA TYR A 181 7.33 5.83 -16.77
C TYR A 181 6.01 6.32 -17.34
N ASN A 182 5.94 6.51 -18.65
CA ASN A 182 4.65 6.67 -19.34
C ASN A 182 4.07 5.28 -19.60
N ILE A 183 2.84 5.03 -19.16
CA ILE A 183 2.13 3.76 -19.34
C ILE A 183 1.03 3.85 -20.40
N SER A 184 1.10 4.83 -21.29
CA SER A 184 0.12 5.06 -22.37
C SER A 184 -0.02 3.91 -23.38
N TYR A 185 0.83 2.88 -23.29
CA TYR A 185 0.91 1.74 -24.21
C TYR A 185 0.59 0.39 -23.54
N LEU A 186 0.12 0.39 -22.29
CA LEU A 186 -0.28 -0.83 -21.59
C LEU A 186 -1.73 -1.22 -21.87
#